data_AF-A0A534S4E1-F1
#
_entry.id   AF-A0A534S4E1-F1
#
_cell.length_a   1.000
_cell.length_b   1.000
_cell.length_c   1.000
_cell.angle_alpha   90.00
_cell.angle_beta   90.00
_cell.angle_gamma   90.00
#
_symmetry.space_group_name_H-M   'P 1'
#
loop_
_entity.id
_entity.type
_entity.pdbx_description
1 polymer ?
#
loop_
_entity_poly.entity_id
_entity_poly.type
_entity_poly.pdbx_seq_one_letter_code
_entity_poly.pdbx_strand_id
1 'polypeptide(L)'
;MEEFADINAIFDMTRSPEGPSPVERLLNEFEAHESKEEKALEFYRKTLEQLPDPLTRFLMQLIVSDEEKHRAVIHAMVATLKGSLTWTKPAGSLEGGDWASMNGRLRGVTDEFIRLEKDGIREYRTLAKESTGYYHGLFKILLDSMIRDSEKHVELLEFLKGNLKAA
;
A
#
# COMPACT_ATOMS: atom_id res chain seq x y z
N MET A 1 14.34 37.52 26.98
CA MET A 1 14.62 37.07 25.60
C MET A 1 14.94 35.61 25.72
N GLU A 2 13.94 34.75 25.51
CA GLU A 2 14.10 33.30 25.53
C GLU A 2 14.81 32.88 24.25
N GLU A 3 15.98 32.28 24.43
CA GLU A 3 16.80 31.67 23.38
C GLU A 3 16.14 30.33 23.03
N PHE A 4 15.32 30.33 21.99
CA PHE A 4 14.85 29.08 21.39
C PHE A 4 16.06 28.38 20.80
N ALA A 5 16.59 27.39 21.52
CA ALA A 5 17.57 26.47 20.98
C ALA A 5 17.04 25.94 19.64
N ASP A 6 17.79 26.19 18.58
CA ASP A 6 17.45 25.78 17.23
C ASP A 6 17.25 24.26 17.22
N ILE A 7 16.00 23.81 17.11
CA ILE A 7 15.61 22.40 17.19
C ILE A 7 16.36 21.57 16.14
N ASN A 8 16.77 22.22 15.04
CA ASN A 8 17.61 21.61 14.01
C ASN A 8 19.02 21.25 14.50
N ALA A 9 19.60 22.06 15.40
CA ALA A 9 20.93 21.80 15.98
C ALA A 9 20.92 20.61 16.93
N ILE A 10 19.82 20.38 17.66
CA ILE A 10 19.66 19.20 18.52
C ILE A 10 19.52 17.93 17.66
N PHE A 11 18.88 18.02 16.50
CA PHE A 11 18.74 16.91 15.56
C PHE A 11 20.05 16.57 14.83
N ASP A 12 20.94 17.54 14.62
CA ASP A 12 22.27 17.28 14.05
C ASP A 12 23.23 16.62 15.05
N MET A 13 23.03 16.77 16.37
CA MET A 13 23.86 16.14 17.39
C MET A 13 23.54 14.65 17.65
N THR A 14 22.45 14.11 17.09
CA THR A 14 22.08 12.68 17.20
C THR A 14 22.51 11.84 16.00
N ARG A 15 23.15 12.43 14.98
CA ARG A 15 23.71 11.67 13.86
C ARG A 15 24.93 10.86 14.32
N SER A 16 24.80 9.53 14.24
CA SER A 16 25.90 8.61 14.52
C SER A 16 27.06 8.86 13.53
N PRO A 17 28.33 8.85 13.97
CA PRO A 17 29.50 9.13 13.12
C PRO A 17 29.68 8.14 11.95
N GLU A 18 28.97 7.01 11.94
CA GLU A 18 28.98 6.00 10.88
C GLU A 18 27.91 6.21 9.78
N GLY A 19 27.23 7.37 9.79
CA GLY A 19 26.14 7.67 8.87
C GLY A 19 24.82 7.03 9.28
N PRO A 20 23.74 7.18 8.47
CA PRO A 20 22.43 6.66 8.82
C PRO A 20 22.43 5.13 8.89
N SER A 21 21.80 4.58 9.91
CA SER A 21 21.54 3.15 10.09
C SER A 21 20.70 2.58 8.93
N PRO A 22 20.66 1.25 8.73
CA PRO A 22 19.83 0.65 7.69
C PRO A 22 18.35 1.03 7.77
N VAL A 23 17.80 1.18 9.00
CA VAL A 23 16.41 1.57 9.22
C VAL A 23 16.19 3.04 8.84
N GLU A 24 17.13 3.93 9.20
CA GLU A 24 17.06 5.34 8.80
C GLU A 24 17.21 5.52 7.28
N ARG A 25 18.06 4.73 6.63
CA ARG A 25 18.17 4.74 5.15
C ARG A 25 16.86 4.31 4.51
N LEU A 26 16.26 3.21 4.96
CA LEU A 26 15.00 2.72 4.43
C LEU A 26 13.86 3.74 4.65
N LEU A 27 13.81 4.35 5.84
CA LEU A 27 12.86 5.41 6.14
C LEU A 27 13.01 6.60 5.17
N ASN A 28 14.24 7.08 4.96
CA ASN A 28 14.51 8.18 4.04
C ASN A 28 14.08 7.84 2.60
N GLU A 29 14.29 6.61 2.14
CA GLU A 29 13.85 6.18 0.81
C GLU A 29 12.32 6.16 0.69
N PHE A 30 11.61 5.67 1.72
CA PHE A 30 10.14 5.68 1.73
C PHE A 30 9.57 7.10 1.77
N GLU A 31 10.14 8.00 2.57
CA GLU A 31 9.71 9.41 2.60
C GLU A 31 9.98 10.12 1.26
N ALA A 32 11.14 9.84 0.65
CA ALA A 32 11.47 10.37 -0.67
C ALA A 32 10.52 9.84 -1.75
N HIS A 33 10.06 8.60 -1.63
CA HIS A 33 9.08 8.00 -2.52
C HIS A 33 7.69 8.63 -2.33
N GLU A 34 7.20 8.73 -1.09
CA GLU A 34 5.91 9.34 -0.74
C GLU A 34 5.79 10.78 -1.28
N SER A 35 6.88 11.58 -1.18
CA SER A 35 6.92 12.94 -1.71
C SER A 35 6.85 12.99 -3.25
N LYS A 36 7.43 12.01 -3.95
CA LYS A 36 7.35 11.91 -5.42
C LYS A 36 5.95 11.51 -5.87
N GLU A 37 5.34 10.54 -5.18
CA GLU A 37 3.96 10.11 -5.46
C GLU A 37 2.96 11.24 -5.28
N GLU A 38 3.12 12.09 -4.26
CA GLU A 38 2.23 13.24 -4.04
C GLU A 38 2.18 14.20 -5.22
N LYS A 39 3.36 14.51 -5.78
CA LYS A 39 3.48 15.37 -6.97
C LYS A 39 2.88 14.71 -8.21
N ALA A 40 3.08 13.39 -8.36
CA ALA A 40 2.50 12.64 -9.47
C ALA A 40 0.96 12.61 -9.40
N LEU A 41 0.39 12.40 -8.21
CA LEU A 41 -1.06 12.41 -7.98
C LEU A 41 -1.67 13.78 -8.28
N GLU A 42 -1.04 14.87 -7.85
CA GLU A 42 -1.50 16.22 -8.19
C GLU A 42 -1.54 16.45 -9.69
N PHE A 43 -0.49 15.98 -10.40
CA PHE A 43 -0.44 16.05 -11.86
C PHE A 43 -1.58 15.25 -12.51
N TYR A 44 -1.78 14.00 -12.09
CA TYR A 44 -2.85 13.15 -12.62
C TYR A 44 -4.24 13.75 -12.40
N ARG A 45 -4.51 14.31 -11.22
CA ARG A 45 -5.80 14.95 -10.90
C ARG A 45 -6.05 16.19 -11.77
N LYS A 46 -5.05 17.05 -11.95
CA LYS A 46 -5.17 18.22 -12.85
C LYS A 46 -5.41 17.82 -14.30
N THR A 47 -4.76 16.76 -14.77
CA THR A 47 -5.01 16.23 -16.12
C THR A 47 -6.44 15.69 -16.26
N LEU A 48 -6.94 14.96 -15.25
CA LEU A 48 -8.28 14.39 -15.24
C LEU A 48 -9.40 15.43 -15.38
N GLU A 49 -9.23 16.64 -14.85
CA GLU A 49 -10.20 17.74 -14.97
C GLU A 49 -10.42 18.17 -16.43
N GLN A 50 -9.40 18.02 -17.27
CA GLN A 50 -9.38 18.56 -18.62
C GLN A 50 -9.69 17.53 -19.71
N LEU A 51 -9.75 16.24 -19.37
CA LEU A 51 -9.99 15.17 -20.34
C LEU A 51 -11.46 15.17 -20.82
N PRO A 52 -11.77 15.23 -22.12
CA PRO A 52 -13.15 15.15 -22.59
C PRO A 52 -13.60 13.71 -22.85
N ASP A 53 -12.67 12.81 -23.20
CA ASP A 53 -12.96 11.43 -23.58
C ASP A 53 -13.33 10.56 -22.35
N PRO A 54 -14.53 9.93 -22.30
CA PRO A 54 -14.96 9.13 -21.17
C PRO A 54 -14.09 7.91 -20.88
N LEU A 55 -13.59 7.24 -21.93
CA LEU A 55 -12.76 6.04 -21.78
C LEU A 55 -11.41 6.39 -21.13
N THR A 56 -10.73 7.39 -21.67
CA THR A 56 -9.45 7.89 -21.14
C THR A 56 -9.63 8.39 -19.72
N ARG A 57 -10.73 9.12 -19.42
CA ARG A 57 -11.03 9.54 -18.04
C ARG A 57 -11.19 8.34 -17.12
N PHE A 58 -11.94 7.31 -17.52
CA PHE A 58 -12.13 6.11 -16.72
C PHE A 58 -10.79 5.41 -16.40
N LEU A 59 -9.94 5.21 -17.40
CA LEU A 59 -8.62 4.57 -17.20
C LEU A 59 -7.72 5.38 -16.27
N MET A 60 -7.71 6.71 -16.45
CA MET A 60 -6.94 7.59 -15.58
C MET A 60 -7.46 7.60 -14.13
N GLN A 61 -8.78 7.49 -13.94
CA GLN A 61 -9.37 7.36 -12.60
C GLN A 61 -8.98 6.06 -11.91
N LEU A 62 -8.90 4.94 -12.64
CA LEU A 62 -8.40 3.67 -12.09
C LEU A 62 -6.96 3.83 -11.59
N ILE A 63 -6.08 4.42 -12.40
CA ILE A 63 -4.68 4.66 -12.02
C ILE A 63 -4.61 5.53 -10.76
N VAL A 64 -5.31 6.67 -10.72
CA VAL A 64 -5.32 7.57 -9.55
C VAL A 64 -5.81 6.84 -8.30
N SER A 65 -6.84 6.01 -8.42
CA SER A 65 -7.37 5.23 -7.30
C SER A 65 -6.33 4.23 -6.76
N ASP A 66 -5.50 3.67 -7.61
CA ASP A 66 -4.44 2.74 -7.18
C ASP A 66 -3.26 3.48 -6.55
N GLU A 67 -2.84 4.61 -7.11
CA GLU A 67 -1.79 5.45 -6.52
C GLU A 67 -2.20 6.00 -5.13
N GLU A 68 -3.47 6.33 -4.93
CA GLU A 68 -3.98 6.73 -3.60
C GLU A 68 -3.88 5.59 -2.58
N LYS A 69 -4.15 4.34 -3.00
CA LYS A 69 -3.97 3.16 -2.13
C LYS A 69 -2.49 2.92 -1.83
N HIS A 70 -1.61 3.00 -2.83
CA HIS A 70 -0.17 2.82 -2.65
C HIS A 70 0.39 3.82 -1.65
N ARG A 71 0.04 5.10 -1.79
CA ARG A 71 0.42 6.15 -0.83
C ARG A 71 -0.01 5.80 0.59
N ALA A 72 -1.25 5.36 0.78
CA ALA A 72 -1.72 4.98 2.12
C ALA A 72 -0.90 3.84 2.74
N VAL A 73 -0.50 2.85 1.93
CA VAL A 73 0.37 1.75 2.35
C VAL A 73 1.76 2.25 2.75
N ILE A 74 2.41 3.05 1.88
CA ILE A 74 3.74 3.61 2.15
C ILE A 74 3.71 4.52 3.39
N HIS A 75 2.68 5.35 3.53
CA HIS A 75 2.50 6.21 4.70
C HIS A 75 2.45 5.40 6.00
N ALA A 76 1.69 4.29 6.01
CA ALA A 76 1.63 3.40 7.16
C ALA A 76 2.99 2.76 7.48
N MET A 77 3.76 2.36 6.46
CA MET A 77 5.12 1.87 6.64
C MET A 77 6.06 2.93 7.22
N VAL A 78 6.03 4.16 6.71
CA VAL A 78 6.80 5.31 7.22
C VAL A 78 6.44 5.60 8.68
N ALA A 79 5.15 5.68 9.00
CA ALA A 79 4.65 5.93 10.35
C ALA A 79 5.12 4.84 11.35
N THR A 80 5.13 3.58 10.90
CA THR A 80 5.62 2.44 11.70
C THR A 80 7.12 2.56 11.98
N LEU A 81 7.95 2.79 10.96
CA LEU A 81 9.39 2.92 11.13
C LEU A 81 9.76 4.14 12.01
N LYS A 82 9.07 5.27 11.82
CA LYS A 82 9.23 6.46 12.68
C LYS A 82 8.88 6.16 14.13
N GLY A 83 7.76 5.48 14.36
CA GLY A 83 7.33 5.07 15.69
C GLY A 83 8.39 4.22 16.39
N SER A 84 8.90 3.21 15.68
CA SER A 84 9.97 2.35 16.17
C SER A 84 11.27 3.10 16.49
N LEU A 85 11.70 4.07 15.67
CA LEU A 85 12.90 4.89 15.94
C LEU A 85 12.71 5.87 17.10
N THR A 86 11.49 6.37 17.31
CA THR A 86 11.18 7.40 18.31
C THR A 86 10.56 6.83 19.58
N TRP A 87 10.35 5.52 19.67
CA TRP A 87 9.59 4.87 20.75
C TRP A 87 8.17 5.44 20.92
N THR A 88 7.55 5.87 19.81
CA THR A 88 6.17 6.38 19.79
C THR A 88 5.26 5.49 18.95
N LYS A 89 3.95 5.75 19.00
CA LYS A 89 2.95 5.07 18.15
C LYS A 89 2.16 6.11 17.34
N PRO A 90 2.73 6.61 16.23
CA PRO A 90 2.04 7.57 15.38
C PRO A 90 0.72 7.00 14.86
N ALA A 91 -0.29 7.86 14.69
CA ALA A 91 -1.55 7.45 14.07
C ALA A 91 -1.30 6.90 12.66
N GLY A 92 -1.98 5.80 12.31
CA GLY A 92 -1.80 5.14 11.00
C GLY A 92 -0.60 4.20 10.90
N SER A 93 0.17 3.99 11.98
CA SER A 93 1.17 2.93 12.01
C SER A 93 0.52 1.54 11.99
N LEU A 94 1.30 0.54 11.56
CA LEU A 94 0.89 -0.86 11.48
C LEU A 94 1.07 -1.61 12.81
N GLU A 95 1.42 -0.90 13.89
CA GLU A 95 1.59 -1.49 15.22
C GLU A 95 0.21 -1.67 15.89
N GLY A 96 -0.16 -2.90 16.28
CA GLY A 96 -1.37 -3.09 17.08
C GLY A 96 -2.19 -4.37 16.91
N GLY A 97 -1.66 -5.44 16.30
CA GLY A 97 -2.37 -6.72 16.28
C GLY A 97 -2.23 -7.48 17.60
N ASP A 98 -3.26 -7.53 18.43
CA ASP A 98 -3.36 -8.59 19.46
C ASP A 98 -3.77 -9.91 18.79
N TRP A 99 -2.81 -10.48 18.06
CA TRP A 99 -2.97 -11.74 17.34
C TRP A 99 -3.35 -12.90 18.27
N ALA A 100 -3.09 -12.77 19.58
CA ALA A 100 -3.39 -13.79 20.56
C ALA A 100 -4.87 -13.81 20.98
N SER A 101 -5.57 -12.67 21.00
CA SER A 101 -7.03 -12.65 21.24
C SER A 101 -7.87 -12.88 19.99
N MET A 102 -7.27 -12.74 18.80
CA MET A 102 -7.89 -13.03 17.51
C MET A 102 -7.88 -14.55 17.22
N ASN A 103 -8.78 -15.25 17.93
CA ASN A 103 -8.92 -16.70 18.03
C ASN A 103 -9.34 -17.41 16.72
N GLY A 104 -9.37 -18.75 16.72
CA GLY A 104 -9.56 -19.63 15.54
C GLY A 104 -10.77 -19.36 14.62
N ARG A 105 -11.80 -18.61 15.07
CA ARG A 105 -12.90 -18.15 14.20
C ARG A 105 -12.40 -17.23 13.09
N LEU A 106 -11.43 -16.35 13.38
CA LEU A 106 -10.87 -15.46 12.36
C LEU A 106 -10.07 -16.26 11.34
N ARG A 107 -9.34 -17.29 11.79
CA ARG A 107 -8.57 -18.17 10.90
C ARG A 107 -9.47 -18.88 9.88
N GLY A 108 -10.60 -19.45 10.33
CA GLY A 108 -11.58 -20.08 9.43
C GLY A 108 -12.19 -19.10 8.43
N VAL A 109 -12.45 -17.86 8.83
CA VAL A 109 -12.91 -16.80 7.92
C VAL A 109 -11.82 -16.39 6.92
N THR A 110 -10.56 -16.31 7.37
CA THR A 110 -9.41 -16.04 6.49
C THR A 110 -9.22 -17.13 5.45
N ASP A 111 -9.38 -18.41 5.82
CA ASP A 111 -9.33 -19.53 4.89
C ASP A 111 -10.42 -19.44 3.81
N GLU A 112 -11.63 -19.01 4.21
CA GLU A 112 -12.73 -18.78 3.27
C GLU A 112 -12.41 -17.65 2.28
N PHE A 113 -11.87 -16.52 2.76
CA PHE A 113 -11.45 -15.42 1.88
C PHE A 113 -10.35 -15.84 0.90
N ILE A 114 -9.35 -16.60 1.36
CA ILE A 114 -8.30 -17.12 0.49
C ILE A 114 -8.90 -18.00 -0.62
N ARG A 115 -9.89 -18.84 -0.29
CA ARG A 115 -10.59 -19.66 -1.28
C ARG A 115 -11.34 -18.80 -2.30
N LEU A 116 -12.11 -17.82 -1.82
CA LEU A 116 -12.87 -16.90 -2.68
C LEU A 116 -11.96 -16.15 -3.66
N GLU A 117 -10.82 -15.64 -3.19
CA GLU A 117 -9.85 -14.96 -4.07
C GLU A 117 -9.24 -15.92 -5.10
N LYS A 118 -8.88 -17.14 -4.70
CA LYS A 118 -8.33 -18.16 -5.61
C LYS A 118 -9.34 -18.60 -6.68
N ASP A 119 -10.62 -18.72 -6.32
CA ASP A 119 -11.68 -19.04 -7.27
C ASP A 119 -11.97 -17.85 -8.19
N GLY A 120 -12.02 -16.62 -7.66
CA GLY A 120 -12.12 -15.40 -8.46
C GLY A 120 -11.00 -15.26 -9.50
N ILE A 121 -9.74 -15.58 -9.13
CA ILE A 121 -8.61 -15.61 -10.08
C ILE A 121 -8.88 -16.59 -11.24
N ARG A 122 -9.45 -17.77 -10.97
CA ARG A 122 -9.76 -18.76 -12.02
C ARG A 122 -10.85 -18.25 -12.96
N GLU A 123 -11.87 -17.62 -12.41
CA GLU A 123 -12.97 -17.00 -13.17
C GLU A 123 -12.43 -15.87 -14.05
N TYR A 124 -11.66 -14.93 -13.48
CA TYR A 124 -11.05 -13.84 -14.23
C TYR A 124 -10.10 -14.34 -15.33
N ARG A 125 -9.33 -15.41 -15.08
CA ARG A 125 -8.47 -16.01 -16.13
C ARG A 125 -9.27 -16.59 -17.28
N THR A 126 -10.48 -17.09 -17.02
CA THR A 126 -11.39 -17.59 -18.06
C THR A 126 -11.95 -16.41 -18.86
N LEU A 127 -12.50 -15.42 -18.16
CA LEU A 127 -13.02 -14.19 -18.77
C LEU A 127 -11.96 -13.46 -19.59
N ALA A 128 -10.73 -13.38 -19.12
CA ALA A 128 -9.63 -12.69 -19.81
C ALA A 128 -9.26 -13.36 -21.14
N LYS A 129 -9.37 -14.69 -21.22
CA LYS A 129 -9.17 -15.44 -22.47
C LYS A 129 -10.30 -15.13 -23.45
N GLU A 130 -11.53 -15.22 -22.98
CA GLU A 130 -12.73 -14.93 -23.78
C GLU A 130 -12.79 -13.46 -24.24
N SER A 131 -12.22 -12.54 -23.46
CA SER A 131 -12.27 -11.11 -23.75
C SER A 131 -11.19 -10.59 -24.71
N THR A 132 -10.26 -11.44 -25.18
CA THR A 132 -9.05 -11.01 -25.93
C THR A 132 -9.35 -10.20 -27.20
N GLY A 133 -10.49 -10.45 -27.85
CA GLY A 133 -10.90 -9.74 -29.08
C GLY A 133 -11.77 -8.50 -28.87
N TYR A 134 -12.15 -8.18 -27.63
CA TYR A 134 -13.11 -7.11 -27.35
C TYR A 134 -12.42 -5.82 -26.93
N TYR A 135 -13.00 -4.68 -27.33
CA TYR A 135 -12.55 -3.33 -26.96
C TYR A 135 -11.04 -3.12 -27.17
N HIS A 136 -10.52 -3.59 -28.31
CA HIS A 136 -9.11 -3.51 -28.66
C HIS A 136 -8.15 -4.10 -27.60
N GLY A 137 -8.60 -5.13 -26.88
CA GLY A 137 -7.83 -5.81 -25.84
C GLY A 137 -7.91 -5.16 -24.46
N LEU A 138 -8.61 -4.04 -24.30
CA LEU A 138 -8.71 -3.35 -23.01
C LEU A 138 -9.32 -4.22 -21.91
N PHE A 139 -10.36 -5.00 -22.23
CA PHE A 139 -11.02 -5.85 -21.23
C PHE A 139 -10.07 -6.87 -20.65
N LYS A 140 -9.19 -7.43 -21.49
CA LYS A 140 -8.14 -8.33 -21.03
C LYS A 140 -7.18 -7.62 -20.07
N ILE A 141 -6.77 -6.38 -20.36
CA ILE A 141 -5.89 -5.59 -19.49
C ILE A 141 -6.52 -5.38 -18.12
N LEU A 142 -7.81 -5.01 -18.08
CA LEU A 142 -8.54 -4.78 -16.82
C LEU A 142 -8.66 -6.07 -16.00
N LEU A 143 -9.04 -7.17 -16.64
CA LEU A 143 -9.15 -8.48 -15.97
C LEU A 143 -7.80 -8.99 -15.48
N ASP A 144 -6.73 -8.82 -16.27
CA ASP A 144 -5.37 -9.16 -15.85
C ASP A 144 -4.92 -8.29 -14.66
N SER A 145 -5.41 -7.04 -14.54
CA SER A 145 -5.16 -6.20 -13.37
C SER A 145 -5.87 -6.69 -12.13
N MET A 146 -7.15 -7.05 -12.25
CA MET A 146 -7.94 -7.63 -11.16
C MET A 146 -7.33 -8.94 -10.66
N ILE A 147 -6.78 -9.77 -11.56
CA ILE A 147 -6.05 -10.99 -11.17
C ILE A 147 -4.85 -10.65 -10.28
N ARG A 148 -4.04 -9.65 -10.64
CA ARG A 148 -2.89 -9.23 -9.83
C ARG A 148 -3.32 -8.70 -8.47
N ASP A 149 -4.42 -7.97 -8.40
CA ASP A 149 -4.97 -7.50 -7.12
C ASP A 149 -5.44 -8.67 -6.24
N SER A 150 -6.14 -9.65 -6.80
CA SER A 150 -6.52 -10.86 -6.06
C SER A 150 -5.31 -11.68 -5.61
N GLU A 151 -4.25 -11.76 -6.42
CA GLU A 151 -2.98 -12.42 -6.04
C GLU A 151 -2.35 -11.71 -4.83
N LYS A 152 -2.29 -10.37 -4.84
CA LYS A 152 -1.89 -9.54 -3.69
C LYS A 152 -2.78 -9.80 -2.47
N HIS A 153 -4.10 -9.91 -2.63
CA HIS A 153 -5.00 -10.21 -1.51
C HIS A 153 -4.72 -11.57 -0.90
N VAL A 154 -4.48 -12.60 -1.72
CA VAL A 154 -4.10 -13.94 -1.24
C VAL A 154 -2.82 -13.87 -0.42
N GLU A 155 -1.80 -13.15 -0.87
CA GLU A 155 -0.54 -13.00 -0.13
C GLU A 155 -0.75 -12.35 1.25
N LEU A 156 -1.53 -11.27 1.31
CA LEU A 156 -1.85 -10.59 2.57
C LEU A 156 -2.69 -11.46 3.51
N LEU A 157 -3.64 -12.22 2.98
CA LEU A 157 -4.47 -13.14 3.77
C LEU A 157 -3.67 -14.34 4.29
N GLU A 158 -2.72 -14.87 3.51
CA GLU A 158 -1.82 -15.94 3.98
C GLU A 158 -0.86 -15.40 5.05
N PHE A 159 -0.36 -14.17 4.91
CA PHE A 159 0.39 -13.49 5.97
C PHE A 159 -0.44 -13.37 7.25
N LEU A 160 -1.70 -12.90 7.14
CA LEU A 160 -2.63 -12.82 8.27
C LEU A 160 -2.81 -14.19 8.92
N LYS A 161 -3.13 -15.21 8.13
CA LYS A 161 -3.35 -16.59 8.59
C LYS A 161 -2.13 -17.16 9.33
N GLY A 162 -0.92 -16.89 8.85
CA GLY A 162 0.33 -17.33 9.50
C GLY A 162 0.55 -16.72 10.89
N ASN A 163 0.04 -15.50 11.11
CA ASN A 163 0.15 -14.80 12.39
C ASN A 163 -0.99 -15.15 13.38
N LEU A 164 -2.11 -15.70 12.90
CA LEU A 164 -3.17 -16.24 13.76
C LEU A 164 -2.73 -17.60 14.32
N LYS A 165 -2.46 -17.68 15.63
CA LYS A 165 -2.01 -18.92 16.27
C LYS A 165 -2.95 -20.08 15.93
N ALA A 166 -2.36 -21.24 15.60
CA ALA A 166 -3.10 -22.48 15.65
C ALA A 166 -3.53 -22.71 17.10
N ALA A 167 -4.84 -22.77 17.35
CA ALA A 167 -5.39 -23.16 18.64
C ALA A 167 -4.90 -24.54 19.06
#